data_AF-A0A068S1G0-F1
#
_entry.id   AF-A0A068S1G0-F1
#
_cell.length_a   1.000
_cell.length_b   1.000
_cell.length_c   1.000
_cell.angle_alpha   90.00
_cell.angle_beta   90.00
_cell.angle_gamma   90.00
#
_symmetry.space_group_name_H-M   'P 1'
#
loop_
_entity.id
_entity.type
_entity.pdbx_description
1 polymer ?
#
loop_
_entity_poly.entity_id
_entity_poly.type
_entity_poly.pdbx_seq_one_letter_code
_entity_poly.pdbx_strand_id
1 'polypeptide(L)'
;MPKQTQSFYAVRHGREPGVYRSWAACKAQVQGFPSAIYKKFPTHEEAEAFIKDKSGLKRAAAASHEKSNTPQMISEQRVTTATTKSVLDDSPTDGRHIVYTDGASSGNGYHGAKAGYGVFWGDNDPRNQGGPLPGDRQTNQRAELYAMIRAIEQDIKGENVLEIRTDSQYSINCVDTWSKSWIKNGWKSSKGTPVENADLVKQLLALRKSRPGKIEFVYVPGHRGVYGNEKADQLAVQGAKSIV
;
A
#
# COMPACT_ATOMS: atom_id res chain seq x y z
N MET A 1 8.37 35.05 -20.53
CA MET A 1 8.89 33.67 -20.67
C MET A 1 8.72 32.95 -19.34
N PRO A 2 8.06 31.78 -19.28
CA PRO A 2 7.92 31.07 -18.02
C PRO A 2 9.28 30.50 -17.60
N LYS A 3 9.78 30.93 -16.43
CA LYS A 3 11.00 30.38 -15.81
C LYS A 3 10.72 28.92 -15.46
N GLN A 4 11.43 27.99 -16.09
CA GLN A 4 11.43 26.59 -15.67
C GLN A 4 11.91 26.51 -14.22
N THR A 5 11.04 26.07 -13.32
CA THR A 5 11.38 25.85 -11.91
C THR A 5 12.21 24.58 -11.81
N GLN A 6 13.53 24.73 -11.63
CA GLN A 6 14.44 23.61 -11.39
C GLN A 6 14.00 22.88 -10.12
N SER A 7 13.84 21.56 -10.20
CA SER A 7 13.46 20.72 -9.08
C SER A 7 14.64 19.89 -8.59
N PHE A 8 14.70 19.63 -7.29
CA PHE A 8 15.72 18.81 -6.64
C PHE A 8 15.12 17.49 -6.18
N TYR A 9 15.89 16.41 -6.21
CA TYR A 9 15.46 15.08 -5.84
C TYR A 9 16.43 14.54 -4.79
N ALA A 10 15.97 14.39 -3.56
CA ALA A 10 16.78 13.87 -2.48
C ALA A 10 16.59 12.36 -2.37
N VAL A 11 17.69 11.60 -2.40
CA VAL A 11 17.73 10.17 -2.11
C VAL A 11 18.33 10.02 -0.71
N ARG A 12 17.52 9.59 0.25
CA ARG A 12 17.94 9.32 1.63
C ARG A 12 18.38 7.87 1.80
N HIS A 13 17.74 6.96 1.09
CA HIS A 13 18.12 5.55 1.03
C HIS A 13 18.02 5.11 -0.43
N GLY A 14 19.12 4.60 -0.99
CA GLY A 14 19.30 4.34 -2.41
C GLY A 14 20.72 3.87 -2.65
N ARG A 15 21.07 3.55 -3.91
CA ARG A 15 22.43 3.17 -4.30
C ARG A 15 23.45 4.22 -3.86
N GLU A 16 23.13 5.47 -4.14
CA GLU A 16 23.91 6.63 -3.70
C GLU A 16 22.95 7.66 -3.09
N PRO A 17 22.94 7.83 -1.76
CA PRO A 17 22.20 8.90 -1.11
C PRO A 17 22.78 10.27 -1.46
N GLY A 18 21.92 11.22 -1.84
CA GLY A 18 22.36 12.52 -2.34
C GLY A 18 21.22 13.36 -2.91
N VAL A 19 21.50 14.64 -3.21
CA VAL A 19 20.57 15.53 -3.90
C VAL A 19 20.91 15.58 -5.38
N TYR A 20 19.93 15.25 -6.21
CA TYR A 20 20.05 15.23 -7.66
C TYR A 20 19.23 16.35 -8.30
N ARG A 21 19.76 16.96 -9.36
CA ARG A 21 19.09 18.06 -10.10
C ARG A 21 18.20 17.58 -11.25
N SER A 22 18.12 16.27 -11.47
CA SER A 22 17.28 15.66 -12.48
C SER A 22 16.65 14.37 -11.98
N TRP A 23 15.46 14.07 -12.48
CA TRP A 23 14.78 12.82 -12.19
C TRP A 23 15.58 11.61 -12.70
N ALA A 24 16.21 11.71 -13.88
CA ALA A 24 17.01 10.63 -14.45
C ALA A 24 18.14 10.19 -13.50
N ALA A 25 18.84 11.16 -12.88
CA ALA A 25 19.91 10.87 -11.94
C ALA A 25 19.39 10.29 -10.63
N CYS A 26 18.27 10.80 -10.09
CA CYS A 26 17.62 10.21 -8.90
C CYS A 26 17.12 8.79 -9.16
N LYS A 27 16.44 8.58 -10.30
CA LYS A 27 15.89 7.29 -10.73
C LYS A 27 16.98 6.22 -10.81
N ALA A 28 18.16 6.54 -11.33
CA ALA A 28 19.30 5.62 -11.35
C ALA A 28 19.69 5.12 -9.94
N GLN A 29 19.48 5.93 -8.89
CA GLN A 29 19.82 5.55 -7.53
C GLN A 29 18.75 4.75 -6.79
N VAL A 30 17.49 4.90 -7.19
CA VAL A 30 16.36 4.34 -6.43
C VAL A 30 15.62 3.22 -7.16
N GLN A 31 15.68 3.20 -8.49
CA GLN A 31 14.95 2.21 -9.29
C GLN A 31 15.47 0.80 -9.03
N GLY A 32 14.64 -0.07 -8.47
CA GLY A 32 15.04 -1.43 -8.09
C GLY A 32 16.02 -1.50 -6.91
N PHE A 33 16.17 -0.43 -6.13
CA PHE A 33 16.93 -0.47 -4.88
C PHE A 33 15.97 -0.77 -3.71
N PRO A 34 16.17 -1.88 -2.95
CA PRO A 34 15.29 -2.25 -1.85
C PRO A 34 15.13 -1.14 -0.82
N SER A 35 13.89 -0.86 -0.42
CA SER A 35 13.57 0.15 0.59
C SER A 35 14.09 1.56 0.25
N ALA A 36 14.23 1.92 -1.03
CA ALA A 36 14.67 3.25 -1.41
C ALA A 36 13.75 4.34 -0.85
N ILE A 37 14.33 5.39 -0.28
CA ILE A 37 13.63 6.53 0.28
C ILE A 37 14.10 7.76 -0.48
N TYR A 38 13.23 8.36 -1.26
CA TYR A 38 13.52 9.59 -1.99
C TYR A 38 12.33 10.54 -2.01
N LYS A 39 12.58 11.83 -2.25
CA LYS A 39 11.54 12.85 -2.33
C LYS A 39 11.99 14.02 -3.22
N LYS A 40 11.04 14.63 -3.93
CA LYS A 40 11.27 15.83 -4.76
C LYS A 40 11.03 17.09 -3.93
N PHE A 41 11.89 18.09 -4.10
CA PHE A 41 11.85 19.36 -3.40
C PHE A 41 11.99 20.54 -4.38
N PRO A 42 11.37 21.70 -4.08
CA PRO A 42 11.51 22.93 -4.86
C PRO A 42 12.88 23.57 -4.67
N THR A 43 13.57 23.34 -3.54
CA THR A 43 14.87 23.94 -3.22
C THR A 43 15.92 22.88 -2.85
N HIS A 44 17.19 23.20 -3.08
CA HIS A 44 18.32 22.34 -2.71
C HIS A 44 18.43 22.15 -1.20
N GLU A 45 18.17 23.22 -0.44
CA GLU A 45 18.25 23.23 1.02
C GLU A 45 17.23 22.28 1.66
N GLU A 46 15.99 22.27 1.19
CA GLU A 46 14.97 21.31 1.65
C GLU A 46 15.34 19.85 1.29
N ALA A 47 15.94 19.65 0.12
CA ALA A 47 16.42 18.33 -0.31
C ALA A 47 17.56 17.83 0.58
N GLU A 48 18.50 18.70 0.96
CA GLU A 48 19.56 18.35 1.91
C GLU A 48 19.02 18.06 3.31
N ALA A 49 18.07 18.87 3.79
CA ALA A 49 17.46 18.69 5.10
C ALA A 49 16.80 17.31 5.22
N PHE A 50 16.14 16.84 4.16
CA PHE A 50 15.55 15.50 4.09
C PHE A 50 16.57 14.37 4.21
N ILE A 51 17.78 14.53 3.67
CA ILE A 51 18.86 13.54 3.77
C ILE A 51 19.50 13.58 5.16
N LYS A 52 19.65 14.77 5.73
CA LYS A 52 20.23 15.01 7.06
C LYS A 52 19.29 14.61 8.20
N ASP A 53 17.98 14.51 7.94
CA ASP A 53 16.98 14.07 8.92
C ASP A 53 17.08 12.55 9.20
N LYS A 54 17.83 12.24 10.28
CA LYS A 54 18.02 10.90 10.84
C LYS A 54 16.86 10.43 11.74
N SER A 55 15.79 11.22 11.91
CA SER A 55 14.69 10.89 12.83
C SER A 55 13.83 9.69 12.41
N GLY A 56 14.04 9.15 11.20
CA GLY A 56 13.30 8.01 10.66
C GLY A 56 13.84 6.61 11.00
N LEU A 57 14.95 6.48 11.74
CA LEU A 57 15.59 5.18 12.02
C LEU A 57 15.22 4.53 13.37
N LYS A 58 14.35 5.15 14.19
CA LYS A 58 13.87 4.54 15.45
C LYS A 58 12.43 4.95 15.79
N ARG A 59 11.45 4.16 15.37
CA ARG A 59 10.15 4.02 16.09
C ARG A 59 9.71 2.55 16.09
N ALA A 60 10.55 1.73 16.69
CA ALA A 60 10.21 0.39 17.20
C ALA A 60 11.08 0.11 18.44
N ALA A 61 10.81 0.82 19.53
CA ALA A 61 11.10 0.46 20.92
C ALA A 61 10.67 1.65 21.80
N ALA A 62 9.71 1.42 22.69
CA ALA A 62 9.05 2.45 23.49
C ALA A 62 9.97 3.04 24.60
N ALA A 63 9.51 4.16 25.16
CA ALA A 63 10.12 4.91 26.25
C ALA A 63 10.51 4.08 27.48
N SER A 64 11.75 4.24 27.95
CA SER A 64 12.14 4.13 29.36
C SER A 64 13.53 4.76 29.59
N HIS A 65 13.73 5.22 30.83
CA HIS A 65 14.72 6.16 31.34
C HIS A 65 16.18 5.67 31.42
N GLU A 66 17.06 6.69 31.36
CA GLU A 66 18.35 6.90 32.07
C GLU A 66 19.52 5.88 32.05
N LYS A 67 20.67 6.48 31.69
CA LYS A 67 22.04 6.36 32.24
C LYS A 67 22.98 5.22 31.80
N SER A 68 24.08 5.72 31.22
CA SER A 68 25.49 5.40 31.54
C SER A 68 26.25 4.37 30.68
N ASN A 69 27.40 4.88 30.20
CA ASN A 69 28.69 4.24 29.92
C ASN A 69 28.86 3.18 28.82
N THR A 70 29.59 3.61 27.78
CA THR A 70 30.55 2.84 26.97
C THR A 70 31.55 2.04 27.82
N PRO A 71 32.10 0.91 27.32
CA PRO A 71 33.29 0.97 26.43
C PRO A 71 33.36 -0.08 25.28
N GLN A 72 34.12 0.28 24.23
CA GLN A 72 35.09 -0.47 23.37
C GLN A 72 35.07 -2.03 23.36
N MET A 73 35.38 -2.82 22.30
CA MET A 73 36.38 -2.70 21.23
C MET A 73 36.41 -3.98 20.31
N ILE A 74 37.00 -3.89 19.08
CA ILE A 74 37.72 -4.94 18.27
C ILE A 74 36.83 -6.03 17.57
N SER A 75 37.05 -6.61 16.37
CA SER A 75 38.10 -6.66 15.31
C SER A 75 37.50 -7.12 13.96
N GLU A 76 38.10 -6.64 12.86
CA GLU A 76 38.56 -7.34 11.64
C GLU A 76 37.71 -8.37 10.86
N GLN A 77 37.47 -8.00 9.60
CA GLN A 77 37.72 -8.75 8.34
C GLN A 77 37.58 -10.28 8.31
N ARG A 78 36.70 -10.76 7.42
CA ARG A 78 37.14 -11.66 6.34
C ARG A 78 36.23 -11.64 5.12
N VAL A 79 36.85 -11.36 4.00
CA VAL A 79 36.37 -11.56 2.63
C VAL A 79 36.30 -13.06 2.37
N THR A 80 35.15 -13.57 1.92
CA THR A 80 35.09 -14.75 1.06
C THR A 80 34.00 -14.58 0.01
N THR A 81 34.47 -14.48 -1.22
CA THR A 81 33.80 -14.67 -2.50
C THR A 81 32.86 -15.88 -2.52
N ALA A 82 31.60 -15.66 -2.94
CA ALA A 82 30.76 -16.71 -3.51
C ALA A 82 29.71 -16.10 -4.46
N THR A 83 29.96 -16.32 -5.76
CA THR A 83 28.98 -16.65 -6.78
C THR A 83 27.86 -15.65 -7.06
N THR A 84 28.11 -14.77 -8.03
CA THR A 84 27.12 -14.09 -8.84
C THR A 84 26.18 -15.11 -9.51
N LYS A 85 25.02 -15.36 -8.89
CA LYS A 85 23.83 -15.86 -9.57
C LYS A 85 22.86 -14.71 -9.73
N SER A 86 22.57 -14.40 -10.99
CA SER A 86 21.50 -13.53 -11.45
C SER A 86 20.16 -13.93 -10.83
N VAL A 87 19.39 -12.97 -10.33
CA VAL A 87 17.94 -13.11 -10.18
C VAL A 87 17.28 -11.75 -10.42
N LEU A 88 16.89 -11.54 -11.67
CA LEU A 88 15.72 -10.75 -12.02
C LEU A 88 14.59 -11.78 -12.17
N ASP A 89 13.81 -11.99 -11.10
CA ASP A 89 12.50 -12.65 -11.19
C ASP A 89 11.66 -12.17 -10.00
N ASP A 90 10.53 -11.51 -10.30
CA ASP A 90 9.56 -11.00 -9.32
C ASP A 90 8.53 -12.10 -8.96
N SER A 91 8.88 -13.37 -9.19
CA SER A 91 8.11 -14.50 -8.66
C SER A 91 8.24 -14.56 -7.14
N PRO A 92 7.13 -14.58 -6.39
CA PRO A 92 7.16 -14.71 -4.94
C PRO A 92 7.87 -16.00 -4.57
N THR A 93 9.00 -15.88 -3.88
CA THR A 93 9.89 -16.98 -3.49
C THR A 93 9.26 -17.96 -2.48
N ASP A 94 8.00 -17.73 -2.08
CA ASP A 94 7.21 -18.61 -1.22
C ASP A 94 5.85 -19.03 -1.80
N GLY A 95 5.57 -18.72 -3.08
CA GLY A 95 4.33 -19.10 -3.76
C GLY A 95 3.09 -18.27 -3.42
N ARG A 96 3.20 -17.15 -2.68
CA ARG A 96 2.08 -16.21 -2.44
C ARG A 96 1.52 -15.63 -3.74
N HIS A 97 0.21 -15.38 -3.78
CA HIS A 97 -0.41 -14.55 -4.81
C HIS A 97 -0.55 -13.14 -4.25
N ILE A 98 0.11 -12.15 -4.85
CA ILE A 98 0.06 -10.75 -4.40
C ILE A 98 -0.89 -9.98 -5.31
N VAL A 99 -1.79 -9.19 -4.71
CA VAL A 99 -2.72 -8.31 -5.42
C VAL A 99 -2.84 -6.98 -4.70
N TYR A 100 -2.96 -5.89 -5.46
CA TYR A 100 -3.21 -4.56 -4.96
C TYR A 100 -4.66 -4.17 -5.19
N THR A 101 -5.29 -3.52 -4.21
CA THR A 101 -6.67 -3.07 -4.29
C THR A 101 -6.81 -1.65 -3.79
N ASP A 102 -7.67 -0.87 -4.46
CA ASP A 102 -7.93 0.53 -4.13
C ASP A 102 -9.39 0.90 -4.42
N GLY A 103 -9.89 1.91 -3.70
CA GLY A 103 -11.21 2.47 -3.89
C GLY A 103 -11.16 3.99 -4.05
N ALA A 104 -11.77 4.50 -5.11
CA ALA A 104 -11.85 5.93 -5.37
C ALA A 104 -13.30 6.41 -5.37
N SER A 105 -13.50 7.64 -4.92
CA SER A 105 -14.79 8.32 -5.05
C SER A 105 -14.66 9.80 -5.36
N SER A 106 -15.53 10.31 -6.22
CA SER A 106 -15.70 11.73 -6.48
C SER A 106 -16.96 12.24 -5.77
N GLY A 107 -16.85 13.35 -5.05
CA GLY A 107 -17.98 13.94 -4.33
C GLY A 107 -18.43 13.12 -3.11
N ASN A 108 -17.52 12.38 -2.47
CA ASN A 108 -17.83 11.53 -1.31
C ASN A 108 -18.61 12.30 -0.23
N GLY A 109 -19.77 11.76 0.17
CA GLY A 109 -20.67 12.37 1.16
C GLY A 109 -21.66 13.41 0.61
N TYR A 110 -21.65 13.68 -0.69
CA TYR A 110 -22.59 14.59 -1.36
C TYR A 110 -23.53 13.87 -2.33
N HIS A 111 -24.64 14.52 -2.67
CA HIS A 111 -25.54 14.03 -3.72
C HIS A 111 -24.81 13.94 -5.07
N GLY A 112 -25.03 12.83 -5.79
CA GLY A 112 -24.36 12.57 -7.06
C GLY A 112 -22.93 12.04 -6.92
N ALA A 113 -22.51 11.62 -5.71
CA ALA A 113 -21.25 10.91 -5.52
C ALA A 113 -21.17 9.71 -6.47
N LYS A 114 -19.97 9.47 -7.00
CA LYS A 114 -19.64 8.28 -7.80
C LYS A 114 -18.41 7.65 -7.21
N ALA A 115 -18.38 6.33 -7.17
CA ALA A 115 -17.26 5.57 -6.65
C ALA A 115 -16.90 4.44 -7.60
N GLY A 116 -15.66 3.99 -7.53
CA GLY A 116 -15.11 2.93 -8.35
C GLY A 116 -14.05 2.15 -7.61
N TYR A 117 -13.87 0.90 -8.00
CA TYR A 117 -12.91 -0.01 -7.41
C TYR A 117 -11.81 -0.35 -8.42
N GLY A 118 -10.63 -0.69 -7.92
CA GLY A 118 -9.51 -1.16 -8.72
C GLY A 118 -8.84 -2.38 -8.08
N VAL A 119 -8.52 -3.37 -8.92
CA VAL A 119 -7.79 -4.59 -8.56
C VAL A 119 -6.65 -4.79 -9.55
N PHE A 120 -5.42 -4.85 -9.05
CA PHE A 120 -4.21 -4.96 -9.85
C PHE A 120 -3.33 -6.12 -9.38
N TRP A 121 -3.15 -7.11 -10.24
CA TRP A 121 -2.37 -8.33 -10.02
C TRP A 121 -0.94 -8.23 -10.55
N GLY A 122 -0.67 -7.28 -11.45
CA GLY A 122 0.62 -7.12 -12.11
C GLY A 122 0.47 -6.63 -13.54
N ASP A 123 1.56 -6.18 -14.15
CA ASP A 123 1.51 -5.70 -15.53
C ASP A 123 1.07 -6.81 -16.49
N ASN A 124 0.13 -6.49 -17.36
CA ASN A 124 -0.47 -7.41 -18.35
C ASN A 124 -1.21 -8.63 -17.76
N ASP A 125 -1.47 -8.66 -16.44
CA ASP A 125 -2.27 -9.73 -15.86
C ASP A 125 -3.74 -9.57 -16.30
N PRO A 126 -4.36 -10.62 -16.88
CA PRO A 126 -5.74 -10.56 -17.39
C PRO A 126 -6.79 -10.38 -16.29
N ARG A 127 -6.44 -10.58 -15.02
CA ARG A 127 -7.33 -10.38 -13.86
C ARG A 127 -7.40 -8.92 -13.42
N ASN A 128 -6.52 -8.05 -13.94
CA ASN A 128 -6.60 -6.62 -13.66
C ASN A 128 -7.98 -6.08 -14.01
N GLN A 129 -8.64 -5.43 -13.05
CA GLN A 129 -10.02 -4.99 -13.22
C GLN A 129 -10.25 -3.68 -12.49
N GLY A 130 -10.91 -2.74 -13.17
CA GLY A 130 -11.52 -1.56 -12.56
C GLY A 130 -12.97 -1.43 -13.00
N GLY A 131 -13.80 -0.81 -12.18
CA GLY A 131 -15.20 -0.60 -12.52
C GLY A 131 -15.94 0.30 -11.54
N PRO A 132 -17.17 0.74 -11.88
CA PRO A 132 -17.99 1.51 -10.96
C PRO A 132 -18.37 0.66 -9.75
N LEU A 133 -18.47 1.28 -8.57
CA LEU A 133 -19.01 0.65 -7.38
C LEU A 133 -20.51 0.40 -7.61
N PRO A 134 -21.02 -0.84 -7.49
CA PRO A 134 -22.44 -1.11 -7.67
C PRO A 134 -23.30 -0.57 -6.51
N GLY A 135 -24.58 -0.30 -6.83
CA GLY A 135 -25.60 0.13 -5.88
C GLY A 135 -25.64 1.63 -5.63
N ASP A 136 -26.59 2.10 -4.83
CA ASP A 136 -26.85 3.55 -4.69
C ASP A 136 -25.86 4.26 -3.73
N ARG A 137 -25.22 3.50 -2.84
CA ARG A 137 -24.33 4.04 -1.81
C ARG A 137 -22.92 4.18 -2.34
N GLN A 138 -22.65 5.35 -2.92
CA GLN A 138 -21.39 5.72 -3.56
C GLN A 138 -20.44 6.41 -2.58
N THR A 139 -19.59 5.63 -1.89
CA THR A 139 -18.59 6.17 -0.93
C THR A 139 -17.23 5.52 -1.10
N ASN A 140 -16.18 6.23 -0.69
CA ASN A 140 -14.80 5.69 -0.75
C ASN A 140 -14.69 4.36 0.02
N GLN A 141 -15.17 4.35 1.27
CA GLN A 141 -15.07 3.19 2.15
C GLN A 141 -15.75 1.94 1.59
N ARG A 142 -16.85 2.11 0.83
CA ARG A 142 -17.51 1.00 0.16
C ARG A 142 -16.73 0.52 -1.06
N ALA A 143 -16.16 1.44 -1.85
CA ALA A 143 -15.28 1.10 -2.97
C ALA A 143 -14.05 0.30 -2.51
N GLU A 144 -13.41 0.70 -1.42
CA GLU A 144 -12.28 -0.01 -0.84
C GLU A 144 -12.62 -1.46 -0.45
N LEU A 145 -13.72 -1.64 0.29
CA LEU A 145 -14.20 -2.97 0.69
C LEU A 145 -14.59 -3.82 -0.52
N TYR A 146 -15.22 -3.20 -1.52
CA TYR A 146 -15.62 -3.89 -2.74
C TYR A 146 -14.42 -4.32 -3.58
N ALA A 147 -13.36 -3.51 -3.66
CA ALA A 147 -12.12 -3.88 -4.34
C ALA A 147 -11.50 -5.16 -3.73
N MET A 148 -11.48 -5.27 -2.40
CA MET A 148 -11.02 -6.49 -1.70
C MET A 148 -11.92 -7.69 -2.01
N ILE A 149 -13.25 -7.52 -2.04
CA ILE A 149 -14.19 -8.59 -2.42
C ILE A 149 -13.88 -9.10 -3.82
N ARG A 150 -13.71 -8.19 -4.80
CA ARG A 150 -13.40 -8.53 -6.19
C ARG A 150 -12.07 -9.30 -6.32
N ALA A 151 -11.04 -8.87 -5.60
CA ALA A 151 -9.76 -9.57 -5.58
C ALA A 151 -9.89 -11.01 -5.06
N ILE A 152 -10.67 -11.22 -3.98
CA ILE A 152 -10.89 -12.57 -3.43
C ILE A 152 -11.73 -13.42 -4.40
N GLU A 153 -12.75 -12.85 -5.04
CA GLU A 153 -13.59 -13.56 -6.03
C GLU A 153 -12.78 -14.04 -7.25
N GLN A 154 -11.83 -13.23 -7.71
CA GLN A 154 -10.94 -13.57 -8.83
C GLN A 154 -9.97 -14.73 -8.52
N ASP A 155 -9.68 -14.97 -7.23
CA ASP A 155 -8.75 -16.00 -6.75
C ASP A 155 -9.42 -16.96 -5.74
N ILE A 156 -10.74 -17.15 -5.86
CA ILE A 156 -11.57 -17.86 -4.87
C ILE A 156 -11.21 -19.34 -4.71
N LYS A 157 -10.63 -19.95 -5.75
CA LYS A 157 -10.17 -21.35 -5.75
C LYS A 157 -8.70 -21.50 -5.38
N GLY A 158 -7.99 -20.39 -5.12
CA GLY A 158 -6.57 -20.41 -4.82
C GLY A 158 -6.25 -21.12 -3.51
N GLU A 159 -5.26 -22.00 -3.55
CA GLU A 159 -4.76 -22.74 -2.38
C GLU A 159 -3.56 -22.05 -1.72
N ASN A 160 -2.79 -21.30 -2.50
CA ASN A 160 -1.69 -20.48 -2.01
C ASN A 160 -2.19 -19.32 -1.14
N VAL A 161 -1.30 -18.74 -0.34
CA VAL A 161 -1.62 -17.52 0.42
C VAL A 161 -1.93 -16.38 -0.56
N LEU A 162 -3.09 -15.75 -0.41
CA LEU A 162 -3.45 -14.52 -1.11
C LEU A 162 -3.13 -13.32 -0.22
N GLU A 163 -2.18 -12.50 -0.65
CA GLU A 163 -1.79 -11.26 0.03
C GLU A 163 -2.43 -10.06 -0.68
N ILE A 164 -3.42 -9.45 -0.03
CA ILE A 164 -4.13 -8.26 -0.52
C ILE A 164 -3.48 -7.02 0.09
N ARG A 165 -2.89 -6.19 -0.76
CA ARG A 165 -2.25 -4.92 -0.41
C ARG A 165 -3.21 -3.76 -0.70
N THR A 166 -3.51 -2.95 0.33
CA THR A 166 -4.41 -1.80 0.24
C THR A 166 -3.93 -0.68 1.15
N ASP A 167 -4.23 0.57 0.81
CA ASP A 167 -4.01 1.72 1.69
C ASP A 167 -5.19 2.01 2.65
N SER A 168 -6.27 1.23 2.55
CA SER A 168 -7.43 1.37 3.42
C SER A 168 -7.26 0.64 4.75
N GLN A 169 -6.67 1.33 5.72
CA GLN A 169 -6.65 0.86 7.11
C GLN A 169 -8.06 0.62 7.65
N TYR A 170 -9.06 1.36 7.16
CA TYR A 170 -10.46 1.13 7.47
C TYR A 170 -10.90 -0.28 7.09
N SER A 171 -10.66 -0.69 5.84
CA SER A 171 -11.10 -1.99 5.34
C SER A 171 -10.38 -3.14 6.06
N ILE A 172 -9.06 -2.99 6.30
CA ILE A 172 -8.28 -3.96 7.10
C ILE A 172 -8.88 -4.08 8.52
N ASN A 173 -9.15 -2.94 9.19
CA ASN A 173 -9.70 -2.95 10.53
C ASN A 173 -11.11 -3.56 10.58
N CYS A 174 -11.95 -3.30 9.58
CA CYS A 174 -13.27 -3.91 9.45
C CYS A 174 -13.19 -5.44 9.52
N VAL A 175 -12.25 -6.05 8.80
CA VAL A 175 -12.18 -7.51 8.63
C VAL A 175 -11.36 -8.21 9.72
N ASP A 176 -10.28 -7.60 10.21
CA ASP A 176 -9.37 -8.24 11.17
C ASP A 176 -9.64 -7.90 12.63
N THR A 177 -10.22 -6.72 12.90
CA THR A 177 -10.38 -6.22 14.28
C THR A 177 -11.86 -6.04 14.65
N TRP A 178 -12.57 -5.17 13.94
CA TRP A 178 -13.91 -4.73 14.35
C TRP A 178 -14.98 -5.80 14.15
N SER A 179 -14.88 -6.60 13.09
CA SER A 179 -15.77 -7.75 12.82
C SER A 179 -15.94 -8.67 14.02
N LYS A 180 -14.87 -8.92 14.79
CA LYS A 180 -14.88 -9.81 15.97
C LYS A 180 -15.86 -9.32 17.05
N SER A 181 -15.97 -8.01 17.21
CA SER A 181 -16.95 -7.39 18.14
C SER A 181 -18.33 -7.33 17.50
N TRP A 182 -18.40 -6.92 16.22
CA TRP A 182 -19.66 -6.79 15.49
C TRP A 182 -20.43 -8.10 15.38
N ILE A 183 -19.75 -9.23 15.18
CA ILE A 183 -20.40 -10.54 15.15
C ILE A 183 -21.09 -10.84 16.50
N LYS A 184 -20.45 -10.48 17.62
CA LYS A 184 -20.98 -10.74 18.97
C LYS A 184 -22.14 -9.83 19.35
N ASN A 185 -22.16 -8.60 18.85
CA ASN A 185 -23.15 -7.59 19.24
C ASN A 185 -24.29 -7.40 18.21
N GLY A 186 -24.41 -8.31 17.23
CA GLY A 186 -25.45 -8.26 16.21
C GLY A 186 -25.24 -7.15 15.16
N TRP A 187 -23.99 -6.86 14.82
CA TRP A 187 -23.57 -5.87 13.82
C TRP A 187 -23.97 -4.44 14.17
N LYS A 188 -23.72 -4.04 15.43
CA LYS A 188 -23.95 -2.69 15.93
C LYS A 188 -22.63 -1.94 16.17
N SER A 189 -22.63 -0.65 15.89
CA SER A 189 -21.53 0.27 16.18
C SER A 189 -21.44 0.57 17.69
N SER A 190 -20.40 1.30 18.10
CA SER A 190 -20.27 1.79 19.49
C SER A 190 -21.43 2.71 19.91
N LYS A 191 -22.14 3.31 18.95
CA LYS A 191 -23.33 4.16 19.17
C LYS A 191 -24.63 3.34 19.23
N GLY A 192 -24.56 2.01 19.16
CA GLY A 192 -25.73 1.12 19.15
C GLY A 192 -26.50 1.06 17.83
N THR A 193 -26.06 1.81 16.81
CA THR A 193 -26.67 1.82 15.47
C THR A 193 -26.12 0.68 14.59
N PRO A 194 -26.82 0.24 13.53
CA PRO A 194 -26.29 -0.73 12.58
C PRO A 194 -24.94 -0.29 11.99
N VAL A 195 -24.00 -1.23 11.86
CA VAL A 195 -22.71 -0.98 11.20
C VAL A 195 -22.95 -0.64 9.73
N GLU A 196 -22.42 0.50 9.31
CA GLU A 196 -22.76 1.14 8.05
C GLU A 196 -22.48 0.27 6.80
N ASN A 197 -21.35 -0.44 6.77
CA ASN A 197 -20.93 -1.29 5.65
C ASN A 197 -20.98 -2.79 6.00
N ALA A 198 -21.89 -3.17 6.91
CA ALA A 198 -22.01 -4.54 7.38
C ALA A 198 -22.28 -5.53 6.23
N ASP A 199 -22.98 -5.11 5.18
CA ASP A 199 -23.26 -5.90 3.98
C ASP A 199 -21.97 -6.39 3.31
N LEU A 200 -21.07 -5.47 2.95
CA LEU A 200 -19.81 -5.80 2.29
C LEU A 200 -18.85 -6.53 3.24
N VAL A 201 -18.76 -6.12 4.51
CA VAL A 201 -17.88 -6.80 5.48
C VAL A 201 -18.33 -8.25 5.70
N LYS A 202 -19.64 -8.53 5.79
CA LYS A 202 -20.16 -9.90 5.88
C LYS A 202 -19.80 -10.72 4.65
N GLN A 203 -19.97 -10.16 3.44
CA GLN A 203 -19.61 -10.84 2.19
C GLN A 203 -18.11 -11.17 2.16
N LEU A 204 -17.25 -10.21 2.49
CA LEU A 204 -15.81 -10.39 2.51
C LEU A 204 -15.39 -11.48 3.52
N LEU A 205 -15.98 -11.50 4.73
CA LEU A 205 -15.72 -12.56 5.71
C LEU A 205 -16.19 -13.94 5.24
N ALA A 206 -17.32 -14.02 4.55
CA ALA A 206 -17.81 -15.28 3.97
C ALA A 206 -16.86 -15.79 2.89
N LEU A 207 -16.42 -14.91 1.97
CA LEU A 207 -15.44 -15.24 0.94
C LEU A 207 -14.11 -15.71 1.55
N ARG A 208 -13.59 -14.98 2.54
CA ARG A 208 -12.38 -15.34 3.28
C ARG A 208 -12.47 -16.71 3.94
N LYS A 209 -13.65 -17.09 4.45
CA LYS A 209 -13.88 -18.40 5.04
C LYS A 209 -13.99 -19.51 3.98
N SER A 210 -14.53 -19.20 2.80
CA SER A 210 -14.77 -20.18 1.74
C SER A 210 -13.54 -20.50 0.88
N ARG A 211 -12.57 -19.59 0.82
CA ARG A 211 -11.34 -19.80 0.05
C ARG A 211 -10.45 -20.86 0.73
N PRO A 212 -9.89 -21.84 -0.02
CA PRO A 212 -9.03 -22.88 0.57
C PRO A 212 -7.73 -22.32 1.16
N GLY A 213 -7.04 -21.45 0.43
CA GLY A 213 -5.82 -20.83 0.91
C GLY A 213 -6.07 -19.66 1.86
N LYS A 214 -5.09 -19.37 2.72
CA LYS A 214 -5.14 -18.24 3.65
C LYS A 214 -5.19 -16.90 2.89
N ILE A 215 -5.92 -15.93 3.45
CA ILE A 215 -5.91 -14.54 3.00
C ILE A 215 -5.25 -13.66 4.06
N GLU A 216 -4.27 -12.88 3.64
CA GLU A 216 -3.53 -11.90 4.44
C GLU A 216 -3.77 -10.50 3.88
N PHE A 217 -3.96 -9.54 4.78
CA PHE A 217 -4.16 -8.13 4.43
C PHE A 217 -2.94 -7.33 4.87
N VAL A 218 -2.38 -6.56 3.94
CA VAL A 218 -1.16 -5.78 4.15
C VAL A 218 -1.45 -4.32 3.84
N TYR A 219 -1.19 -3.44 4.81
CA TYR A 219 -1.26 -2.01 4.59
C TYR A 219 -0.10 -1.53 3.72
N VAL A 220 -0.40 -0.72 2.71
CA VAL A 220 0.59 0.04 1.94
C VAL A 220 0.28 1.53 2.02
N PRO A 221 1.28 2.43 2.05
CA PRO A 221 1.00 3.86 2.07
C PRO A 221 0.41 4.36 0.73
N GLY A 222 -0.78 4.96 0.77
CA GLY A 222 -1.44 5.57 -0.38
C GLY A 222 -0.71 6.80 -0.92
N HIS A 223 -0.66 6.94 -2.26
CA HIS A 223 -0.02 8.05 -2.98
C HIS A 223 1.47 8.32 -2.64
N ARG A 224 2.23 7.25 -2.34
CA ARG A 224 3.66 7.35 -1.95
C ARG A 224 4.62 6.60 -2.87
N GLY A 225 4.27 6.32 -4.13
CA GLY A 225 5.17 5.65 -5.08
C GLY A 225 5.09 4.13 -5.05
N VAL A 226 4.12 3.53 -4.36
CA VAL A 226 3.91 2.07 -4.38
C VAL A 226 3.24 1.71 -5.70
N TYR A 227 4.05 1.26 -6.67
CA TYR A 227 3.61 1.04 -8.06
C TYR A 227 2.28 0.28 -8.18
N GLY A 228 2.14 -0.86 -7.50
CA GLY A 228 0.90 -1.65 -7.54
C GLY A 228 -0.32 -0.92 -6.97
N ASN A 229 -0.14 -0.12 -5.90
CA ASN A 229 -1.22 0.69 -5.34
C ASN A 229 -1.61 1.83 -6.28
N GLU A 230 -0.64 2.48 -6.92
CA GLU A 230 -0.90 3.53 -7.92
C GLU A 230 -1.62 2.98 -9.15
N LYS A 231 -1.36 1.72 -9.52
CA LYS A 231 -2.10 1.04 -10.59
C LYS A 231 -3.52 0.69 -10.19
N ALA A 232 -3.72 0.21 -8.96
CA ALA A 232 -5.06 -0.03 -8.42
C ALA A 232 -5.87 1.28 -8.33
N ASP A 233 -5.27 2.38 -7.85
CA ASP A 233 -5.89 3.73 -7.82
C ASP A 233 -6.29 4.22 -9.22
N GLN A 234 -5.41 4.04 -10.21
CA GLN A 234 -5.75 4.39 -11.60
C GLN A 234 -6.99 3.63 -12.09
N LEU A 235 -7.11 2.33 -11.79
CA LEU A 235 -8.27 1.51 -12.14
C LEU A 235 -9.52 1.97 -11.38
N ALA A 236 -9.40 2.29 -10.09
CA ALA A 236 -10.50 2.76 -9.25
C ALA A 236 -11.05 4.12 -9.73
N VAL A 237 -10.16 5.07 -10.03
CA VAL A 237 -10.52 6.39 -10.56
C VAL A 237 -11.18 6.28 -11.93
N GLN A 238 -10.70 5.38 -12.81
CA GLN A 238 -11.36 5.10 -14.09
C GLN A 238 -12.76 4.50 -13.88
N GLY A 239 -12.89 3.57 -12.93
CA GLY A 239 -14.17 2.99 -12.53
C GLY A 239 -15.17 4.05 -12.06
N ALA A 240 -14.76 4.98 -11.20
CA ALA A 240 -15.63 6.05 -10.68
C ALA A 240 -16.11 7.04 -11.75
N LYS A 241 -15.32 7.22 -12.81
CA LYS A 241 -15.65 8.09 -13.95
C LYS A 241 -16.52 7.39 -15.00
N SER A 242 -16.57 6.07 -14.98
CA SER A 242 -17.36 5.30 -15.93
C SER A 242 -18.84 5.57 -15.71
N ILE A 243 -19.59 5.66 -16.81
CA ILE A 243 -21.04 5.82 -16.77
C ILE A 243 -21.62 4.42 -16.51
N VAL A 244 -22.48 4.31 -15.48
CA VAL A 244 -23.31 3.12 -15.24
C VAL A 244 -24.56 3.21 -16.09
#